data_AF-S4PD95-F1
#
_entry.id   AF-S4PD95-F1
#
_cell.length_a   1.000
_cell.length_b   1.000
_cell.length_c   1.000
_cell.angle_alpha   90.00
_cell.angle_beta   90.00
_cell.angle_gamma   90.00
#
_symmetry.space_group_name_H-M   'P 1'
#
loop_
_entity.id
_entity.type
_entity.pdbx_description
1 polymer ?
#
loop_
_entity_poly.entity_id
_entity_poly.type
_entity_poly.pdbx_seq_one_letter_code
_entity_poly.pdbx_strand_id
1 'polypeptide(L)'
;KYINGKPIFNNLTFSIPAGKKIGIVGGSGSGKSTMVRLLFRFFEPQSGQITIAGQNIKDLDLASLRRAIAIVPQDCVLFHDSIYHNLHYGDLSKS
;
A
#
# COMPACT_ATOMS: atom_id res chain seq x y z
N LYS A 1 -4.20 -7.67 -12.10
CA LYS A 1 -5.48 -7.17 -12.63
C LYS A 1 -6.59 -7.81 -11.81
N TYR A 2 -7.49 -7.02 -11.24
CA TYR A 2 -8.79 -7.54 -10.84
C TYR A 2 -9.62 -7.79 -12.12
N ILE A 3 -10.59 -8.70 -12.05
CA ILE A 3 -11.49 -9.20 -13.11
C ILE A 3 -11.60 -8.26 -14.34
N ASN A 4 -11.40 -8.80 -15.54
CA ASN A 4 -11.54 -8.02 -16.78
C ASN A 4 -12.98 -7.49 -16.93
N GLY A 5 -13.13 -6.18 -17.20
CA GLY A 5 -14.39 -5.58 -17.66
C GLY A 5 -14.93 -4.38 -16.88
N LYS A 6 -14.53 -4.17 -15.61
CA LYS A 6 -15.00 -3.01 -14.82
C LYS A 6 -13.84 -2.29 -14.10
N PRO A 7 -13.51 -1.05 -14.47
CA PRO A 7 -12.50 -0.27 -13.75
C PRO A 7 -12.98 0.04 -12.32
N ILE A 8 -12.08 -0.08 -11.35
CA ILE A 8 -12.34 0.28 -9.95
C ILE A 8 -12.22 1.79 -9.75
N PHE A 9 -11.26 2.43 -10.42
CA PHE A 9 -11.02 3.86 -10.38
C PHE A 9 -11.15 4.46 -11.76
N ASN A 10 -11.82 5.62 -11.85
CA ASN A 10 -11.93 6.43 -13.05
C ASN A 10 -11.31 7.80 -12.75
N ASN A 11 -10.09 8.05 -13.26
CA ASN A 11 -9.34 9.30 -13.10
C ASN A 11 -9.19 9.78 -11.64
N LEU A 12 -9.01 8.85 -10.70
CA LEU A 12 -8.76 9.18 -9.30
C LEU A 12 -7.45 9.97 -9.15
N THR A 13 -7.56 11.21 -8.65
CA THR A 13 -6.42 12.10 -8.43
C THR A 13 -6.54 12.76 -7.07
N PHE A 14 -5.49 12.67 -6.26
CA PHE A 14 -5.34 13.41 -5.02
C PHE A 14 -3.86 13.46 -4.62
N SER A 15 -3.52 14.34 -3.68
CA SER A 15 -2.18 14.47 -3.12
C SER A 15 -2.28 14.52 -1.60
N ILE A 16 -1.35 13.84 -0.92
CA ILE A 16 -1.24 13.84 0.55
C ILE A 16 0.06 14.56 0.89
N PRO A 17 0.02 15.74 1.54
CA PRO A 17 1.22 16.42 1.98
C PRO A 17 1.96 15.62 3.05
N ALA A 18 3.30 15.72 3.08
CA ALA A 18 4.13 15.06 4.08
C ALA A 18 3.70 15.46 5.50
N GLY A 19 3.69 14.47 6.41
CA GLY A 19 3.32 14.66 7.82
C GLY A 19 1.82 14.85 8.09
N LYS A 20 0.96 14.77 7.07
CA LYS A 20 -0.49 14.86 7.26
C LYS A 20 -1.11 13.50 7.55
N LYS A 21 -2.11 13.50 8.43
CA LYS A 21 -3.00 12.36 8.68
C LYS A 21 -4.27 12.59 7.90
N ILE A 22 -4.69 11.60 7.12
CA ILE A 22 -5.92 11.66 6.32
C ILE A 22 -6.79 10.44 6.58
N GLY A 23 -8.10 10.57 6.34
CA GLY A 23 -9.04 9.46 6.32
C GLY A 23 -9.56 9.23 4.91
N ILE A 24 -9.63 7.96 4.49
CA ILE A 24 -10.20 7.57 3.20
C ILE A 24 -11.43 6.72 3.47
N VAL A 25 -12.59 7.26 3.15
CA VAL A 25 -13.90 6.70 3.46
C VAL A 25 -14.70 6.40 2.20
N GLY A 26 -15.66 5.49 2.30
CA GLY A 26 -16.52 5.09 1.19
C GLY A 26 -17.19 3.74 1.44
N GLY A 27 -18.26 3.43 0.71
CA GLY A 27 -19.00 2.16 0.85
C GLY A 27 -18.17 0.90 0.58
N SER A 28 -18.69 -0.27 0.95
CA SER A 28 -18.03 -1.54 0.61
C SER A 28 -17.83 -1.65 -0.92
N GLY A 29 -16.69 -2.19 -1.35
CA GLY A 29 -16.36 -2.30 -2.77
C GLY A 29 -15.93 -1.00 -3.46
N SER A 30 -15.86 0.14 -2.77
CA SER A 30 -15.44 1.43 -3.36
C SER A 30 -13.96 1.53 -3.76
N GLY A 31 -13.17 0.46 -3.59
CA GLY A 31 -11.76 0.42 -3.99
C GLY A 31 -10.74 0.84 -2.92
N LYS A 32 -11.14 1.19 -1.69
CA LYS A 32 -10.21 1.62 -0.61
C LYS A 32 -9.01 0.67 -0.42
N SER A 33 -9.27 -0.62 -0.24
CA SER A 33 -8.21 -1.63 -0.08
C SER A 33 -7.40 -1.83 -1.36
N THR A 34 -8.02 -1.66 -2.54
CA THR A 34 -7.32 -1.68 -3.84
C THR A 34 -6.30 -0.54 -3.92
N MET A 35 -6.64 0.64 -3.41
CA MET A 35 -5.74 1.80 -3.40
C MET A 35 -4.48 1.52 -2.56
N VAL A 36 -4.63 0.90 -1.38
CA VAL A 36 -3.49 0.47 -0.55
C VAL A 36 -2.63 -0.58 -1.29
N ARG A 37 -3.27 -1.53 -1.99
CA ARG A 37 -2.57 -2.55 -2.78
C ARG A 37 -1.81 -1.98 -3.98
N LEU A 38 -2.32 -0.92 -4.61
CA LEU A 38 -1.59 -0.20 -5.66
C LEU A 38 -0.39 0.56 -5.08
N LEU A 39 -0.56 1.23 -3.93
CA LEU A 39 0.52 1.95 -3.26
C LEU A 39 1.69 1.02 -2.87
N PHE A 40 1.37 -0.21 -2.43
CA PHE A 40 2.37 -1.24 -2.11
C PHE A 40 2.91 -2.02 -3.33
N ARG A 41 2.50 -1.61 -4.55
CA ARG A 41 2.76 -2.28 -5.83
C ARG A 41 2.51 -3.79 -5.82
N PHE A 42 1.40 -4.23 -5.20
CA PHE A 42 0.87 -5.58 -5.45
C PHE A 42 0.23 -5.68 -6.85
N PHE A 43 -0.20 -4.54 -7.40
CA PHE A 43 -0.66 -4.41 -8.77
C PHE A 43 -0.12 -3.12 -9.38
N GLU A 44 0.07 -3.13 -10.69
CA GLU A 44 0.41 -1.94 -11.45
C GLU A 44 -0.87 -1.20 -11.87
N PRO A 45 -0.89 0.15 -11.80
CA PRO A 45 -2.02 0.94 -12.30
C PRO A 45 -2.14 0.78 -13.82
N GLN A 46 -3.38 0.63 -14.31
CA GLN A 46 -3.68 0.49 -15.74
C GLN A 46 -3.39 1.76 -16.54
N SER A 47 -3.54 2.92 -15.89
CA SER A 47 -3.21 4.24 -16.42
C SER A 47 -2.82 5.18 -15.28
N GLY A 48 -2.14 6.28 -15.62
CA GLY A 48 -1.64 7.23 -14.63
C GLY A 48 -0.41 6.74 -13.86
N GLN A 49 -0.09 7.44 -12.78
CA GLN A 49 1.09 7.20 -11.96
C GLN A 49 0.81 7.48 -10.49
N ILE A 50 1.59 6.84 -9.62
CA ILE A 50 1.59 7.09 -8.18
C ILE A 50 2.99 7.56 -7.84
N THR A 51 3.10 8.65 -7.09
CA THR A 51 4.39 9.21 -6.69
C THR A 51 4.50 9.28 -5.17
N ILE A 52 5.70 9.06 -4.64
CA ILE A 52 6.06 9.25 -3.24
C ILE A 52 7.29 10.16 -3.22
N ALA A 53 7.24 11.25 -2.47
CA ALA A 53 8.30 12.27 -2.45
C ALA A 53 8.71 12.76 -3.86
N GLY A 54 7.75 12.87 -4.78
CA GLY A 54 7.99 13.29 -6.17
C GLY A 54 8.56 12.21 -7.10
N GLN A 55 8.90 11.03 -6.59
CA GLN A 55 9.42 9.91 -7.38
C GLN A 55 8.29 8.96 -7.76
N ASN A 56 8.22 8.55 -9.02
CA ASN A 56 7.24 7.55 -9.45
C ASN A 56 7.60 6.19 -8.87
N ILE A 57 6.65 5.54 -8.20
CA ILE A 57 6.89 4.27 -7.52
C ILE A 57 7.28 3.14 -8.48
N LYS A 58 6.98 3.27 -9.78
CA LYS A 58 7.37 2.32 -10.83
C LYS A 58 8.88 2.29 -11.07
N ASP A 59 9.55 3.42 -10.86
CA ASP A 59 10.98 3.60 -11.12
C ASP A 59 11.84 3.18 -9.91
N LEU A 60 11.20 2.84 -8.79
CA LEU A 60 11.86 2.40 -7.56
C LEU A 60 12.01 0.88 -7.52
N ASP A 61 13.11 0.44 -6.90
CA ASP A 61 13.22 -0.95 -6.44
C ASP A 61 12.09 -1.27 -5.45
N LEU A 62 11.51 -2.47 -5.61
CA LEU A 62 10.33 -2.88 -4.86
C LEU A 62 10.63 -3.03 -3.37
N ALA A 63 11.83 -3.50 -2.99
CA ALA A 63 12.20 -3.61 -1.60
C ALA A 63 12.39 -2.22 -0.97
N SER A 64 13.01 -1.28 -1.71
CA SER A 64 13.14 0.11 -1.27
C SER A 64 11.79 0.79 -1.05
N LEU A 65 10.85 0.63 -1.99
CA LEU A 65 9.49 1.16 -1.86
C LEU A 65 8.80 0.60 -0.60
N ARG A 66 8.84 -0.71 -0.40
CA ARG A 66 8.13 -1.37 0.70
C ARG A 66 8.75 -1.06 2.06
N ARG A 67 10.07 -0.85 2.14
CA ARG A 67 10.72 -0.37 3.38
C ARG A 67 10.27 1.04 3.79
N ALA A 68 9.83 1.87 2.84
CA ALA A 68 9.35 3.22 3.12
C ALA A 68 7.89 3.27 3.62
N ILE A 69 7.17 2.14 3.67
CA ILE A 69 5.74 2.10 3.97
C ILE A 69 5.46 1.03 5.03
N ALA A 70 4.94 1.46 6.18
CA ALA A 70 4.35 0.55 7.16
C ALA A 70 2.87 0.30 6.85
N ILE A 71 2.42 -0.95 7.03
CA ILE A 71 1.00 -1.33 6.85
C ILE A 71 0.51 -2.09 8.08
N VAL A 72 -0.69 -1.75 8.54
CA VAL A 72 -1.44 -2.53 9.51
C VAL A 72 -2.65 -3.11 8.78
N PRO A 73 -2.66 -4.42 8.47
CA PRO A 73 -3.77 -5.03 7.75
C PRO A 73 -5.02 -5.12 8.62
N GLN A 74 -6.18 -5.26 7.98
CA GLN A 74 -7.46 -5.48 8.67
C GLN A 74 -7.44 -6.82 9.42
N ASP A 75 -6.93 -7.87 8.77
CA ASP A 75 -6.72 -9.19 9.35
C ASP A 75 -5.22 -9.40 9.54
N CYS A 76 -4.76 -9.35 10.80
CA CYS A 76 -3.37 -9.61 11.14
C CYS A 76 -3.09 -11.11 11.18
N VAL A 77 -2.05 -11.54 10.47
CA VAL A 77 -1.54 -12.91 10.55
C VAL A 77 -0.40 -12.95 11.55
N LEU A 78 -0.48 -13.88 12.50
CA LEU A 78 0.62 -14.18 13.43
C LEU A 78 1.28 -15.49 13.02
N PHE A 79 2.60 -15.51 13.05
CA PHE A 79 3.36 -16.75 12.97
C PHE A 79 3.10 -17.60 14.21
N HIS A 80 3.11 -18.92 14.05
CA HIS A 80 3.05 -19.89 15.15
C HIS A 80 4.37 -19.86 15.96
N ASP A 81 4.59 -18.76 16.65
CA ASP A 81 5.79 -18.42 17.40
C ASP A 81 5.42 -17.47 18.56
N SER A 82 6.39 -17.09 19.37
CA SER A 82 6.25 -16.12 20.45
C SER A 82 5.73 -14.76 19.96
N ILE A 83 5.09 -14.04 20.89
CA ILE A 83 4.69 -12.64 20.69
C ILE A 83 5.94 -11.80 20.39
N TYR A 84 7.05 -12.05 21.08
CA TYR A 84 8.31 -11.34 20.87
C TYR A 84 8.81 -11.46 19.42
N HIS A 85 8.75 -12.66 18.85
CA HIS A 85 9.14 -12.90 17.47
C HIS A 85 8.20 -12.15 16.50
N ASN A 86 6.89 -12.26 16.68
CA ASN A 86 5.91 -11.57 15.83
C ASN A 86 6.07 -10.04 15.86
N LEU A 87 6.41 -9.45 17.03
CA LEU A 87 6.66 -8.01 17.14
C LEU A 87 7.95 -7.57 16.41
N HIS A 88 8.99 -8.39 16.41
CA HIS A 88 10.26 -8.09 15.75
C HIS A 88 10.32 -8.51 14.29
N TYR A 89 9.29 -9.19 13.78
CA TYR A 89 9.25 -9.60 12.38
C TYR A 89 9.37 -8.42 11.39
N GLY A 90 8.85 -7.25 11.77
CA GLY A 90 8.95 -6.02 10.98
C GLY A 90 10.25 -5.22 11.20
N ASP A 91 11.16 -5.71 12.05
CA ASP A 91 12.39 -4.99 12.39
C ASP A 91 13.38 -5.02 11.21
N LEU A 92 13.53 -3.88 10.53
CA LEU A 92 14.47 -3.69 9.42
C LEU A 92 15.93 -3.57 9.88
N SER A 93 16.21 -3.60 11.19
CA SER A 93 17.54 -3.36 11.77
C SER A 93 18.18 -4.58 12.46
N LYS A 94 17.48 -5.71 12.57
CA LYS A 94 18.02 -6.96 13.14
C LYS A 94 18.75 -7.80 12.07
N SER A 95 20.08 -7.84 12.17
CA SER A 95 20.92 -8.99 11.77
C SER A 95 20.76 -10.14 12.76
#